data_AF-A0AAJ0E0F9-F1
#
_entry.id   AF-A0AAJ0E0F9-F1
#
_cell.length_a   1.000
_cell.length_b   1.000
_cell.length_c   1.000
_cell.angle_alpha   90.00
_cell.angle_beta   90.00
_cell.angle_gamma   90.00
#
_symmetry.space_group_name_H-M   'P 1'
#
loop_
_entity.id
_entity.type
_entity.pdbx_description
1 polymer ?
#
loop_
_entity_poly.entity_id
_entity_poly.type
_entity_poly.pdbx_seq_one_letter_code
_entity_poly.pdbx_strand_id
1 'polypeptide(L)'
;MASHSDYNDIKASAKENAAGVYAYGQRQINRVVSSDTRQRAYGNAYNFAQEQPFLFAFILCQFIFSFLPILVFVSFSASTIAFALGAAVVFSLFWIGIALLVLVPILFFTCSIGVLVWIWAAGSFVVAKRLYEMSPIRARGDLEVDAPNGKTYAVTKREDGIHTHAHN
;
A
#
# COMPACT_ATOMS: atom_id res chain seq x y z
N MET A 1 41.86 -28.21 -11.62
CA MET A 1 41.83 -28.65 -10.21
C MET A 1 40.99 -27.70 -9.34
N ALA A 2 39.82 -27.24 -9.81
CA ALA A 2 39.01 -26.20 -9.15
C ALA A 2 37.66 -26.68 -8.55
N SER A 3 37.17 -27.85 -8.98
CA SER A 3 35.82 -28.35 -8.62
C SER A 3 35.68 -28.83 -7.16
N HIS A 4 36.77 -29.15 -6.46
CA HIS A 4 36.70 -29.67 -5.10
C HIS A 4 36.46 -28.57 -4.05
N SER A 5 36.92 -27.33 -4.30
CA SER A 5 36.72 -26.21 -3.36
C SER A 5 35.26 -25.77 -3.31
N ASP A 6 34.65 -25.58 -4.48
CA ASP A 6 33.28 -25.09 -4.65
C ASP A 6 32.22 -26.00 -3.99
N TYR A 7 32.40 -27.33 -4.08
CA TYR A 7 31.52 -28.30 -3.42
C TYR A 7 31.60 -28.23 -1.88
N ASN A 8 32.79 -28.00 -1.33
CA ASN A 8 32.99 -27.92 0.12
C ASN A 8 32.39 -26.62 0.67
N ASP A 9 32.50 -25.51 -0.05
CA ASP A 9 31.94 -24.22 0.33
C ASP A 9 30.40 -24.24 0.32
N ILE A 10 29.80 -24.84 -0.72
CA ILE A 10 28.34 -25.04 -0.78
C ILE A 10 27.86 -25.90 0.39
N LYS A 11 28.57 -26.99 0.71
CA LYS A 11 28.23 -27.88 1.83
C LYS A 11 28.39 -27.19 3.19
N ALA A 12 29.42 -26.36 3.34
CA ALA A 12 29.65 -25.57 4.55
C ALA A 12 28.53 -24.54 4.74
N SER A 13 28.18 -23.80 3.69
CA SER A 13 27.08 -22.82 3.72
C SER A 13 25.73 -23.48 4.00
N ALA A 14 25.44 -24.64 3.39
CA ALA A 14 24.21 -25.40 3.68
C ALA A 14 24.15 -25.88 5.14
N LYS A 15 25.28 -26.34 5.71
CA LYS A 15 25.37 -26.73 7.12
C LYS A 15 25.17 -25.55 8.06
N GLU A 16 25.76 -24.40 7.76
CA GLU A 16 25.64 -23.20 8.58
C GLU A 16 24.20 -22.66 8.59
N ASN A 17 23.56 -22.61 7.43
CA ASN A 17 22.14 -22.23 7.32
C ASN A 17 21.24 -23.23 8.06
N ALA A 18 21.48 -24.53 7.92
CA ALA A 18 20.73 -25.55 8.65
C ALA A 18 20.91 -25.43 10.17
N ALA A 19 22.15 -25.16 10.63
CA ALA A 19 22.43 -24.92 12.05
C ALA A 19 21.75 -23.66 12.56
N GLY A 20 21.70 -22.59 11.77
CA GLY A 20 21.02 -21.34 12.10
C GLY A 20 19.51 -21.51 12.26
N VAL A 21 18.86 -22.21 11.31
CA VAL A 21 17.42 -22.53 11.36
C VAL A 21 17.11 -23.45 12.54
N TYR A 22 17.92 -24.47 12.76
CA TYR A 22 17.77 -25.38 13.91
C TYR A 22 17.90 -24.62 15.23
N ALA A 23 18.91 -23.77 15.39
CA ALA A 23 19.11 -22.97 16.60
C ALA A 23 17.98 -21.96 16.83
N TYR A 24 17.41 -21.39 15.77
CA TYR A 24 16.23 -20.53 15.86
C TYR A 24 14.99 -21.30 16.34
N GLY A 25 14.72 -22.47 15.74
CA GLY A 25 13.65 -23.36 16.16
C GLY A 25 13.80 -23.79 17.62
N GLN A 26 15.02 -24.19 18.02
CA GLN A 26 15.37 -24.56 19.39
C GLN A 26 15.03 -23.43 20.38
N ARG A 27 15.36 -22.18 20.03
CA ARG A 27 15.07 -21.01 20.86
C ARG A 27 13.58 -20.73 20.99
N GLN A 28 12.80 -20.85 19.92
CA GLN A 28 11.35 -20.67 19.99
C GLN A 28 10.68 -21.77 20.83
N ILE A 29 11.12 -23.02 20.67
CA ILE A 29 10.61 -24.14 21.47
C ILE A 29 10.97 -23.94 22.95
N ASN A 30 12.21 -23.56 23.26
CA ASN A 30 12.64 -23.33 24.64
C ASN A 30 11.93 -22.11 25.28
N ARG A 31 11.46 -21.16 24.47
CA ARG A 31 10.65 -20.02 24.92
C ARG A 31 9.22 -20.42 25.29
N VAL A 32 8.63 -21.36 24.56
CA VAL A 32 7.26 -21.83 24.79
C VAL A 32 7.20 -22.92 25.84
N VAL A 33 8.23 -23.78 25.91
CA VAL A 33 8.31 -24.90 26.85
C VAL A 33 9.64 -24.81 27.61
N SER A 34 9.57 -24.35 28.86
CA SER A 34 10.73 -24.32 29.74
C SER A 34 11.24 -25.74 30.05
N SER A 35 12.54 -25.87 30.32
CA SER A 35 13.17 -27.17 30.63
C SER A 35 12.55 -27.83 31.88
N ASP A 36 12.14 -27.03 32.87
CA ASP A 36 11.40 -27.51 34.05
C ASP A 36 10.04 -28.11 33.70
N THR A 37 9.32 -27.53 32.73
CA THR A 37 8.03 -28.06 32.26
C THR A 37 8.21 -29.46 31.66
N ARG A 38 9.32 -29.70 30.94
CA ARG A 38 9.64 -31.02 30.37
C ARG A 38 9.89 -32.05 31.46
N GLN A 39 10.73 -31.72 32.43
CA GLN A 39 11.07 -32.63 33.54
C GLN A 39 9.82 -33.02 34.33
N ARG A 40 8.94 -32.06 34.62
CA ARG A 40 7.66 -32.28 35.31
C ARG A 40 6.70 -33.12 34.48
N ALA A 41 6.59 -32.88 33.18
CA ALA A 41 5.75 -33.68 32.30
C ALA A 41 6.20 -35.14 32.24
N TYR A 42 7.51 -35.40 32.16
CA TYR A 42 8.05 -36.76 32.20
C TYR A 42 7.81 -37.44 33.54
N GLY A 43 8.03 -36.73 34.65
CA GLY A 43 7.74 -37.24 35.99
C GLY A 43 6.27 -37.61 36.16
N ASN A 44 5.35 -36.75 35.72
CA ASN A 44 3.91 -37.02 35.77
C ASN A 44 3.51 -38.21 34.89
N ALA A 45 4.04 -38.30 33.66
CA ALA A 45 3.73 -39.42 32.77
C ALA A 45 4.24 -40.75 33.34
N TYR A 46 5.43 -40.75 33.96
CA TYR A 46 6.01 -41.93 34.60
C TYR A 46 5.18 -42.37 35.81
N ASN A 47 4.80 -41.43 36.69
CA ASN A 47 3.94 -41.73 37.83
C ASN A 47 2.57 -42.25 37.39
N PHE A 48 1.96 -41.65 36.37
CA PHE A 48 0.68 -42.10 35.83
C PHE A 48 0.75 -43.51 35.22
N ALA A 49 1.86 -43.86 34.57
CA ALA A 49 2.09 -45.20 34.05
C ALA A 49 2.18 -46.26 35.17
N GLN A 50 2.70 -45.88 36.35
CA GLN A 50 2.77 -46.75 37.53
C GLN A 50 1.42 -46.86 38.26
N GLU A 51 0.70 -45.73 38.40
CA GLU A 51 -0.59 -45.69 39.10
C GLU A 51 -1.71 -46.37 38.31
N GLN A 52 -1.79 -46.13 37.00
CA GLN A 52 -2.88 -46.60 36.13
C GLN A 52 -2.37 -47.12 34.77
N PRO A 53 -1.68 -48.28 34.76
CA PRO A 53 -1.02 -48.81 33.57
C PRO A 53 -1.97 -49.08 32.39
N PHE A 54 -3.20 -49.52 32.67
CA PHE A 54 -4.19 -49.84 31.62
C PHE A 54 -4.69 -48.59 30.88
N LEU A 55 -4.96 -47.50 31.60
CA LEU A 55 -5.38 -46.23 31.00
C LEU A 55 -4.24 -45.56 30.24
N PHE A 56 -3.02 -45.62 30.78
CA PHE A 56 -1.83 -45.13 30.07
C PHE A 56 -1.63 -45.86 28.74
N ALA A 57 -1.69 -47.19 28.73
CA ALA A 57 -1.57 -47.97 27.50
C ALA A 57 -2.69 -47.67 26.50
N PHE A 58 -3.92 -47.51 26.97
CA PHE A 58 -5.06 -47.12 26.11
C PHE A 58 -4.83 -45.76 25.43
N ILE A 59 -4.45 -44.73 26.19
CA ILE A 59 -4.17 -43.40 25.64
C ILE A 59 -2.95 -43.45 24.70
N LEU A 60 -1.91 -44.20 25.05
CA LEU A 60 -0.72 -44.32 24.23
C LEU A 60 -1.03 -44.99 22.89
N CYS A 61 -1.80 -46.08 22.89
CA CYS A 61 -2.29 -46.73 21.66
C CYS A 61 -3.15 -45.76 20.86
N GLN A 62 -4.11 -45.09 21.50
CA GLN A 62 -4.97 -44.11 20.82
C GLN A 62 -4.14 -42.98 20.19
N PHE A 63 -3.11 -42.50 20.88
CA PHE A 63 -2.19 -41.48 20.37
C PHE A 63 -1.40 -42.00 19.17
N ILE A 64 -0.83 -43.21 19.25
CA ILE A 64 -0.06 -43.81 18.15
C ILE A 64 -0.94 -44.03 16.92
N PHE A 65 -2.15 -44.58 17.10
CA PHE A 65 -3.09 -44.82 16.01
C PHE A 65 -3.67 -43.51 15.42
N SER A 66 -3.86 -42.47 16.25
CA SER A 66 -4.30 -41.15 15.78
C SER A 66 -3.16 -40.27 15.26
N PHE A 67 -1.91 -40.61 15.51
CA PHE A 67 -0.76 -39.84 15.05
C PHE A 67 -0.69 -39.78 13.52
N LEU A 68 -0.88 -40.92 12.85
CA LEU A 68 -0.88 -41.00 11.39
C LEU A 68 -1.96 -40.09 10.75
N PRO A 69 -3.25 -40.17 11.11
CA PRO A 69 -4.26 -39.29 10.53
C PRO A 69 -4.04 -37.82 10.88
N ILE A 70 -3.51 -37.49 12.07
CA ILE A 70 -3.14 -36.10 12.40
C ILE A 70 -2.02 -35.60 11.49
N LEU A 71 -1.00 -36.41 11.23
CA LEU A 71 0.12 -36.03 10.36
C LEU A 71 -0.37 -35.76 8.93
N VAL A 72 -1.21 -36.65 8.39
CA VAL A 72 -1.82 -36.49 7.06
C VAL A 72 -2.69 -35.23 7.01
N PHE A 73 -3.48 -34.95 8.04
CA PHE A 73 -4.31 -33.75 8.10
C PHE A 73 -3.48 -32.47 8.13
N VAL A 74 -2.40 -32.44 8.92
CA VAL A 74 -1.50 -31.28 9.02
C VAL A 74 -0.76 -31.07 7.71
N SER A 75 -0.25 -32.12 7.07
CA SER A 75 0.45 -32.01 5.79
C SER A 75 -0.47 -31.57 4.66
N PHE A 76 -1.69 -32.11 4.62
CA PHE A 76 -2.75 -31.67 3.71
C PHE A 76 -3.07 -30.18 3.93
N SER A 77 -3.36 -29.80 5.18
CA SER A 77 -3.70 -28.41 5.54
C SER A 77 -2.58 -27.43 5.17
N ALA A 78 -1.32 -27.76 5.48
CA ALA A 78 -0.16 -26.94 5.11
C ALA A 78 -0.02 -26.82 3.57
N SER A 79 -0.23 -27.92 2.85
CA SER A 79 -0.19 -27.93 1.38
C SER A 79 -1.31 -27.09 0.78
N THR A 80 -2.53 -27.19 1.31
CA THR A 80 -3.67 -26.38 0.87
C THR A 80 -3.42 -24.90 1.13
N ILE A 81 -2.88 -24.52 2.28
CA ILE A 81 -2.53 -23.12 2.57
C ILE A 81 -1.48 -22.62 1.60
N ALA A 82 -0.39 -23.37 1.40
CA ALA A 82 0.66 -22.99 0.47
C ALA A 82 0.13 -22.85 -0.97
N PHE A 83 -0.70 -23.79 -1.41
CA PHE A 83 -1.34 -23.76 -2.72
C PHE A 83 -2.29 -22.58 -2.86
N ALA A 84 -3.12 -22.30 -1.86
CA ALA A 84 -4.05 -21.17 -1.85
C ALA A 84 -3.31 -19.83 -1.91
N LEU A 85 -2.22 -19.68 -1.16
CA LEU A 85 -1.38 -18.48 -1.23
C LEU A 85 -0.74 -18.33 -2.61
N GLY A 86 -0.20 -19.40 -3.18
CA GLY A 86 0.34 -19.39 -4.54
C GLY A 86 -0.69 -19.00 -5.59
N ALA A 87 -1.88 -19.62 -5.54
CA ALA A 87 -2.98 -19.31 -6.44
C ALA A 87 -3.46 -17.86 -6.27
N ALA A 88 -3.59 -17.37 -5.04
CA ALA A 88 -3.98 -15.99 -4.76
C ALA A 88 -2.98 -14.99 -5.33
N VAL A 89 -1.68 -15.25 -5.22
CA VAL A 89 -0.63 -14.40 -5.81
C VAL A 89 -0.75 -14.37 -7.34
N VAL A 90 -0.84 -15.53 -7.99
CA VAL A 90 -0.95 -15.61 -9.47
C VAL A 90 -2.23 -14.92 -9.95
N PHE A 91 -3.35 -15.19 -9.27
CA PHE A 91 -4.64 -14.58 -9.59
C PHE A 91 -4.61 -13.06 -9.41
N SER A 92 -4.02 -12.57 -8.32
CA SER A 92 -3.88 -11.14 -8.07
C SER A 92 -2.98 -10.48 -9.12
N LEU A 93 -1.81 -11.05 -9.43
CA LEU A 93 -0.92 -10.54 -10.48
C LEU A 93 -1.62 -10.48 -11.84
N PHE A 94 -2.40 -11.51 -12.17
CA PHE A 94 -3.18 -11.54 -13.40
C PHE A 94 -4.20 -10.39 -13.46
N TRP A 95 -5.00 -10.21 -12.41
CA TRP A 95 -5.99 -9.12 -12.35
C TRP A 95 -5.35 -7.74 -12.30
N ILE A 96 -4.22 -7.58 -11.60
CA ILE A 96 -3.44 -6.35 -11.60
C ILE A 96 -2.93 -6.05 -13.02
N GLY A 97 -2.45 -7.07 -13.73
CA GLY A 97 -2.03 -6.94 -15.14
C GLY A 97 -3.16 -6.45 -16.04
N ILE A 98 -4.34 -7.06 -15.93
CA ILE A 98 -5.55 -6.62 -16.65
C ILE A 98 -5.90 -5.17 -16.27
N ALA A 99 -5.94 -4.86 -14.98
CA ALA A 99 -6.25 -3.52 -14.51
C ALA A 99 -5.26 -2.48 -15.06
N LEU A 100 -3.96 -2.80 -15.10
CA LEU A 100 -2.93 -1.93 -15.69
C LEU A 100 -3.14 -1.76 -17.20
N LEU A 101 -3.44 -2.84 -17.92
CA LEU A 101 -3.70 -2.80 -19.36
C LEU A 101 -4.90 -1.93 -19.71
N VAL A 102 -5.92 -1.88 -18.84
CA VAL A 102 -7.09 -1.00 -18.97
C VAL A 102 -6.79 0.42 -18.46
N LEU A 103 -5.97 0.57 -17.42
CA LEU A 103 -5.62 1.87 -16.85
C LEU A 103 -4.80 2.72 -17.83
N VAL A 104 -3.85 2.12 -18.56
CA VAL A 104 -3.01 2.84 -19.54
C VAL A 104 -3.85 3.62 -20.56
N PRO A 105 -4.80 3.02 -21.30
CA PRO A 105 -5.60 3.76 -22.27
C PRO A 105 -6.53 4.79 -21.60
N ILE A 106 -7.06 4.50 -20.40
CA ILE A 106 -7.85 5.48 -19.63
C ILE A 106 -6.98 6.69 -19.29
N LEU A 107 -5.75 6.48 -18.82
CA LEU A 107 -4.84 7.55 -18.44
C LEU A 107 -4.47 8.41 -19.65
N PHE A 108 -4.21 7.78 -20.80
CA PHE A 108 -4.01 8.51 -22.07
C PHE A 108 -5.23 9.35 -22.43
N PHE A 109 -6.42 8.78 -22.31
CA PHE A 109 -7.67 9.49 -22.61
C PHE A 109 -7.89 10.68 -21.66
N THR A 110 -7.72 10.49 -20.36
CA THR A 110 -7.84 11.56 -19.35
C THR A 110 -6.76 12.63 -19.54
N CYS A 111 -5.53 12.25 -19.85
CA CYS A 111 -4.44 13.18 -20.12
C CYS A 111 -4.72 14.01 -21.38
N SER A 112 -5.22 13.36 -22.45
CA SER A 112 -5.63 14.03 -23.68
C SER A 112 -6.72 15.08 -23.42
N ILE A 113 -7.76 14.73 -22.65
CA ILE A 113 -8.80 15.67 -22.22
C ILE A 113 -8.18 16.82 -21.43
N GLY A 114 -7.29 16.54 -20.48
CA GLY A 114 -6.61 17.56 -19.70
C GLY A 114 -5.83 18.56 -20.56
N VAL A 115 -5.10 18.07 -21.57
CA VAL A 115 -4.38 18.91 -22.53
C VAL A 115 -5.33 19.76 -23.36
N LEU A 116 -6.45 19.20 -23.84
CA LEU A 116 -7.46 19.96 -24.59
C LEU A 116 -8.06 21.10 -23.75
N VAL A 117 -8.42 20.81 -22.49
CA VAL A 117 -8.93 21.82 -21.55
C VAL A 117 -7.86 22.89 -21.29
N TRP A 118 -6.59 22.50 -21.13
CA TRP A 118 -5.50 23.43 -20.94
C TRP A 118 -5.27 24.34 -22.15
N ILE A 119 -5.25 23.78 -23.37
CA ILE A 119 -5.15 24.57 -24.62
C ILE A 119 -6.31 25.56 -24.71
N TRP A 120 -7.53 25.13 -24.37
CA TRP A 120 -8.71 25.98 -24.40
C TRP A 120 -8.65 27.11 -23.36
N ALA A 121 -8.21 26.81 -22.14
CA ALA A 121 -8.02 27.79 -21.07
C ALA A 121 -6.89 28.78 -21.39
N ALA A 122 -5.75 28.29 -21.86
CA ALA A 122 -4.63 29.13 -22.30
C ALA A 122 -5.03 30.00 -23.49
N GLY A 123 -5.75 29.45 -24.46
CA GLY A 123 -6.31 30.19 -25.60
C GLY A 123 -7.25 31.30 -25.13
N SER A 124 -8.19 30.99 -24.23
CA SER A 124 -9.12 31.98 -23.67
C SER A 124 -8.40 33.08 -22.89
N PHE A 125 -7.37 32.73 -22.11
CA PHE A 125 -6.56 33.69 -21.37
C PHE A 125 -5.77 34.61 -22.31
N VAL A 126 -5.16 34.06 -23.36
CA VAL A 126 -4.43 34.86 -24.37
C VAL A 126 -5.39 35.78 -25.11
N VAL A 127 -6.57 35.31 -25.53
CA VAL A 127 -7.59 36.14 -26.19
C VAL A 127 -8.07 37.24 -25.25
N ALA A 128 -8.37 36.93 -23.99
CA ALA A 128 -8.75 37.92 -22.99
C ALA A 128 -7.66 38.97 -22.76
N LYS A 129 -6.39 38.55 -22.65
CA LYS A 129 -5.23 39.44 -22.53
C LYS A 129 -5.09 40.35 -23.75
N ARG A 130 -5.21 39.79 -24.96
CA ARG A 130 -5.14 40.56 -26.21
C ARG A 130 -6.29 41.54 -26.34
N LEU A 131 -7.50 41.15 -25.97
CA LEU A 131 -8.66 42.04 -25.91
C LEU A 131 -8.43 43.16 -24.88
N TYR A 132 -7.83 42.87 -23.73
CA TYR A 132 -7.50 43.89 -22.73
C TYR A 132 -6.45 44.88 -23.25
N GLU A 133 -5.40 44.39 -23.91
CA GLU A 133 -4.36 45.21 -24.55
C GLU A 133 -4.88 46.05 -25.73
N MET A 134 -5.81 45.52 -26.52
CA MET A 134 -6.41 46.22 -27.67
C MET A 134 -7.62 47.07 -27.28
N SER A 135 -8.24 46.81 -26.14
CA SER A 135 -9.29 47.66 -25.63
C SER A 135 -8.67 48.97 -25.19
N PRO A 136 -9.09 50.12 -25.75
CA PRO A 136 -8.74 51.43 -25.21
C PRO A 136 -9.50 51.70 -23.91
N ILE A 137 -9.92 50.66 -23.19
CA ILE A 137 -10.48 50.76 -21.85
C ILE A 137 -9.29 50.80 -20.90
N ARG A 138 -8.48 51.86 -21.04
CA ARG A 138 -8.13 52.62 -19.84
C ARG A 138 -9.46 52.78 -19.13
N ALA A 139 -9.59 52.23 -17.93
CA ALA A 139 -10.55 52.73 -16.97
C ALA A 139 -10.16 54.19 -16.67
N ARG A 140 -10.35 55.08 -17.67
CA ARG A 140 -10.52 56.50 -17.47
C ARG A 140 -11.88 56.52 -16.81
N GLY A 141 -11.85 56.45 -15.48
CA GLY A 141 -13.00 56.64 -14.63
C GLY A 141 -13.55 58.01 -14.93
N ASP A 142 -14.40 58.07 -15.94
CA ASP A 142 -15.24 59.19 -16.26
C ASP A 142 -16.59 58.59 -16.62
N LEU A 143 -17.27 58.16 -15.55
CA LEU A 143 -18.72 58.03 -15.59
C LEU A 143 -19.22 59.47 -15.69
N GLU A 144 -19.38 59.95 -16.92
CA GLU A 144 -20.02 61.23 -17.20
C GLU A 144 -21.52 61.04 -16.92
N VAL A 145 -21.92 61.35 -15.68
CA VAL A 145 -23.31 61.30 -15.26
C VAL A 145 -23.95 62.63 -15.63
N ASP A 146 -24.77 62.62 -16.68
CA ASP A 146 -25.50 63.80 -17.12
C ASP A 146 -26.58 64.12 -16.08
N ALA A 147 -26.32 65.15 -15.27
CA ALA A 147 -27.27 65.65 -14.30
C ALA A 147 -28.26 66.61 -15.00
N PRO A 148 -29.54 66.67 -14.61
CA PRO A 148 -30.62 67.37 -15.34
C PRO A 148 -30.50 68.90 -15.48
N ASN A 149 -29.34 69.49 -15.16
CA ASN A 149 -29.10 70.93 -15.14
C ASN A 149 -27.95 71.39 -16.05
N GLY A 150 -27.60 70.60 -17.08
CA GLY A 150 -26.72 71.03 -18.17
C GLY A 150 -25.27 71.32 -17.78
N LYS A 151 -24.76 70.72 -16.70
CA LYS A 151 -23.35 70.83 -16.29
C LYS A 151 -22.71 69.46 -16.14
N THR A 152 -21.66 69.23 -16.93
CA THR A 152 -20.89 68.00 -16.99
C THR A 152 -19.89 67.93 -15.84
N TYR A 153 -19.95 66.88 -15.03
CA TYR A 153 -18.98 66.63 -13.96
C TYR A 153 -18.13 65.42 -14.33
N ALA A 154 -16.84 65.66 -14.54
CA ALA A 154 -15.87 64.60 -14.75
C ALA A 154 -15.45 64.01 -13.39
N VAL A 155 -15.95 62.83 -13.04
CA VAL A 155 -15.70 62.19 -11.74
C VAL A 155 -14.48 61.27 -11.85
N THR A 156 -13.29 61.85 -11.68
CA THR A 156 -12.07 61.06 -11.56
C THR A 156 -11.94 60.46 -10.16
N LYS A 157 -12.20 59.16 -10.05
CA LYS A 157 -11.99 58.41 -8.80
C LYS A 157 -10.50 58.07 -8.66
N ARG A 158 -9.77 58.88 -7.90
CA ARG A 158 -8.43 58.55 -7.37
C ARG A 158 -8.60 57.95 -5.96
N GLU A 159 -7.72 57.03 -5.56
CA GLU A 159 -7.84 56.19 -4.36
C GLU A 159 -7.74 56.92 -3.01
N ASP A 160 -7.67 58.25 -2.99
CA ASP A 160 -7.42 59.10 -1.82
C ASP A 160 -8.58 60.04 -1.44
N GLY A 161 -9.78 59.84 -2.00
CA GLY A 161 -11.00 60.54 -1.57
C GLY A 161 -11.54 61.55 -2.59
N ILE A 162 -12.83 61.87 -2.45
CA ILE A 162 -13.59 62.62 -3.47
C ILE A 162 -13.37 64.13 -3.29
N HIS A 163 -12.74 64.75 -4.28
CA HIS A 163 -12.69 66.22 -4.41
C HIS A 163 -13.45 66.65 -5.67
N THR A 164 -14.46 67.50 -5.49
CA THR A 164 -15.22 68.10 -6.58
C THR A 164 -14.56 69.41 -7.01
N HIS A 165 -14.09 69.47 -8.26
CA HIS A 165 -13.73 70.74 -8.90
C HIS A 165 -14.82 71.14 -9.88
N ALA A 166 -15.39 72.33 -9.66
CA ALA A 166 -16.31 72.96 -10.60
C ALA A 166 -15.50 73.59 -11.73
N HIS A 167 -15.77 73.18 -12.97
CA HIS A 167 -15.32 73.90 -14.16
C HIS A 167 -16.39 74.94 -14.51
N ASN A 168 -15.98 76.20 -14.65
CA ASN A 168 -16.81 77.24 -15.26
C ASN A 168 -16.47 77.34 -16.75
#